data_AF-A0A5P2ASH4-F1
#
_entry.id   AF-A0A5P2ASH4-F1
#
_cell.length_a   1.000
_cell.length_b   1.000
_cell.length_c   1.000
_cell.angle_alpha   90.00
_cell.angle_beta   90.00
_cell.angle_gamma   90.00
#
_symmetry.space_group_name_H-M   'P 1'
#
loop_
_entity.id
_entity.type
_entity.pdbx_description
1 polymer ?
#
loop_
_entity_poly.entity_id
_entity_poly.type
_entity_poly.pdbx_seq_one_letter_code
_entity_poly.pdbx_strand_id
1 'polypeptide(L)' 'MSTVKKKPPASRRRTPKPAPVPPPCETCAGTGETTTAVRVGRKGRAIDATQTGLCPDCFGTGTT' A
#
# COMPACT_ATOMS: atom_id res chain seq x y z
N MET A 1 60.79 23.02 7.03
CA MET A 1 59.53 23.59 6.51
C MET A 1 58.55 22.46 6.32
N SER A 2 57.60 22.25 7.23
CA SER A 2 56.68 21.09 7.18
C SER A 2 55.33 21.54 6.65
N THR A 3 55.01 21.15 5.41
CA THR A 3 53.72 21.45 4.79
C THR A 3 52.65 20.49 5.30
N VAL A 4 51.67 21.00 6.03
CA VAL A 4 50.50 20.24 6.47
C VAL A 4 49.54 20.05 5.28
N LYS A 5 49.42 18.81 4.79
CA LYS A 5 48.41 18.43 3.78
C LYS A 5 47.02 18.45 4.43
N LYS A 6 46.15 19.37 3.99
CA LYS A 6 44.74 19.41 4.42
C LYS A 6 43.97 18.24 3.81
N LYS A 7 43.32 17.43 4.66
CA LYS A 7 42.45 16.33 4.25
C LYS A 7 41.19 16.90 3.57
N PRO A 8 40.80 16.39 2.39
CA PRO A 8 39.61 16.90 1.70
C PRO A 8 38.35 16.63 2.53
N PRO A 9 37.36 17.55 2.49
CA PRO A 9 36.13 17.41 3.25
C PRO A 9 35.37 16.15 2.81
N ALA A 10 34.86 15.40 3.77
CA ALA A 10 34.07 14.21 3.51
C ALA A 10 32.83 14.57 2.69
N SER A 11 32.63 13.86 1.58
CA SER A 11 31.43 14.01 0.74
C SER A 11 30.19 13.67 1.56
N ARG A 12 29.30 14.65 1.76
CA ARG A 12 28.07 14.47 2.52
C ARG A 12 27.08 13.66 1.67
N ARG A 13 26.89 12.39 2.03
CA ARG A 13 25.91 11.50 1.38
C ARG A 13 24.51 12.11 1.53
N ARG A 14 23.85 12.43 0.41
CA ARG A 14 22.47 12.89 0.43
C ARG A 14 21.55 11.72 0.76
N THR A 15 20.64 11.92 1.70
CA THR A 15 19.56 10.97 1.96
C THR A 15 18.66 10.90 0.72
N PRO A 16 18.33 9.71 0.21
CA PRO A 16 17.38 9.58 -0.90
C PRO A 16 16.03 10.14 -0.46
N LYS A 17 15.35 10.82 -1.39
CA LYS A 17 14.00 11.34 -1.16
C LYS A 17 13.04 10.15 -1.01
N PRO A 18 12.06 10.20 -0.10
CA PRO A 18 11.05 9.16 0.00
C PRO A 18 10.36 8.96 -1.35
N ALA A 19 10.12 7.70 -1.71
CA ALA A 19 9.32 7.36 -2.87
C ALA A 19 7.89 7.92 -2.69
N PRO A 20 7.21 8.31 -3.78
CA PRO A 20 5.80 8.66 -3.72
C PRO A 20 4.99 7.48 -3.13
N VAL A 21 4.10 7.77 -2.19
CA VAL A 21 3.17 6.78 -1.66
C VAL A 21 2.08 6.56 -2.72
N PRO A 22 1.80 5.31 -3.12
CA PRO A 22 0.72 5.04 -4.07
C PRO A 22 -0.63 5.48 -3.48
N PRO A 23 -1.55 5.99 -4.31
CA PRO A 23 -2.87 6.39 -3.85
C PRO A 23 -3.65 5.20 -3.28
N PRO A 24 -4.56 5.44 -2.31
CA PRO A 24 -5.41 4.40 -1.77
C PRO A 24 -6.34 3.87 -2.86
N CYS A 25 -6.61 2.57 -2.84
CA CYS A 25 -7.55 1.95 -3.75
C CYS A 25 -8.98 2.47 -3.47
N GLU A 26 -9.59 3.11 -4.46
CA GLU A 26 -10.92 3.71 -4.33
C GLU A 26 -12.00 2.66 -4.02
N THR A 27 -11.91 1.46 -4.60
CA THR A 27 -12.91 0.40 -4.46
C THR A 27 -13.03 -0.14 -3.03
N CYS A 28 -11.91 -0.25 -2.31
CA CYS A 28 -11.90 -0.70 -0.91
C CYS A 28 -11.56 0.41 0.08
N ALA A 29 -11.49 1.68 -0.35
CA ALA A 29 -11.02 2.81 0.45
C ALA A 29 -9.69 2.54 1.19
N GLY A 30 -8.83 1.75 0.57
CA GLY A 30 -7.53 1.36 1.11
C GLY A 30 -7.51 0.28 2.20
N THR A 31 -8.63 -0.38 2.49
CA THR A 31 -8.65 -1.53 3.42
C THR A 31 -8.01 -2.78 2.83
N GLY A 32 -7.99 -2.90 1.49
CA GLY A 32 -7.56 -4.11 0.79
C GLY A 32 -8.63 -5.20 0.71
N GLU A 33 -9.78 -5.02 1.35
CA GLU A 33 -10.84 -6.03 1.47
C GLU A 33 -12.22 -5.45 1.18
N THR A 34 -13.11 -6.30 0.68
CA THR A 34 -14.51 -5.97 0.44
C THR A 34 -15.41 -6.95 1.18
N THR A 35 -16.44 -6.44 1.85
CA THR A 35 -17.40 -7.26 2.59
C THR A 35 -18.72 -7.27 1.85
N THR A 36 -19.24 -8.45 1.54
CA THR A 36 -20.49 -8.60 0.79
C THR A 36 -21.41 -9.59 1.49
N ALA A 37 -22.73 -9.34 1.45
CA ALA A 37 -23.73 -10.28 1.96
C ALA A 37 -23.71 -11.57 1.13
N VAL A 38 -23.71 -12.72 1.83
CA VAL A 38 -23.74 -14.03 1.19
C VAL A 38 -25.14 -14.28 0.65
N ARG A 39 -25.22 -14.71 -0.61
CA ARG A 39 -26.47 -15.04 -1.29
C ARG A 39 -26.47 -16.51 -1.68
N VAL A 40 -27.51 -17.25 -1.31
CA VAL A 40 -27.58 -18.71 -1.49
C VAL A 40 -28.85 -19.17 -2.22
N GLY A 41 -28.78 -20.38 -2.77
CA GLY A 41 -29.86 -21.04 -3.50
C GLY A 41 -30.10 -20.46 -4.89
N ARG A 42 -31.01 -21.10 -5.65
CA ARG A 42 -31.24 -20.78 -7.08
C ARG A 42 -31.70 -19.34 -7.35
N LYS A 43 -32.31 -18.67 -6.36
CA LYS A 43 -32.78 -17.28 -6.46
C LYS A 43 -31.84 -16.26 -5.79
N GLY A 44 -30.70 -16.69 -5.26
CA GLY A 44 -29.71 -15.79 -4.63
C GLY A 44 -30.27 -15.00 -3.45
N ARG A 45 -30.98 -15.66 -2.52
CA ARG A 45 -31.51 -14.97 -1.34
C ARG A 45 -30.36 -14.60 -0.41
N ALA A 46 -30.33 -13.34 0.02
CA ALA A 46 -29.42 -12.92 1.08
C ALA A 46 -29.76 -13.65 2.38
N ILE A 47 -28.72 -14.05 3.09
CA ILE A 47 -28.81 -14.57 4.46
C ILE A 47 -28.15 -13.59 5.41
N ASP A 48 -28.38 -13.74 6.71
CA ASP A 48 -27.73 -12.95 7.77
C ASP A 48 -26.26 -13.36 7.97
N ALA A 49 -25.52 -13.51 6.88
CA ALA A 49 -24.11 -13.80 6.84
C ALA A 49 -23.42 -12.89 5.82
N THR A 50 -22.25 -12.40 6.21
CA THR A 50 -21.37 -11.60 5.36
C THR A 50 -20.08 -12.36 5.10
N GLN A 51 -19.55 -12.24 3.89
CA GLN A 51 -18.25 -12.76 3.55
C GLN A 51 -17.32 -11.59 3.21
N THR A 52 -16.15 -11.62 3.84
CA THR A 52 -15.05 -10.72 3.52
C THR A 52 -14.12 -11.41 2.54
N GLY A 53 -13.71 -10.69 1.51
CA GLY A 53 -12.75 -11.16 0.52
C GLY A 53 -11.78 -10.06 0.12
N LEU A 54 -10.68 -10.46 -0.51
CA LEU A 54 -9.72 -9.52 -1.09
C LEU A 54 -10.42 -8.59 -2.08
N CYS A 55 -10.07 -7.31 -2.05
CA CYS A 55 -10.52 -6.36 -3.04
C CYS A 55 -10.01 -6.82 -4.42
N PRO A 56 -10.88 -6.98 -5.43
CA PRO A 56 -10.48 -7.49 -6.74
C PRO A 56 -9.57 -6.53 -7.51
N ASP A 57 -9.61 -5.23 -7.19
CA ASP A 57 -8.87 -4.21 -7.93
C ASP A 57 -7.45 -4.01 -7.40
N CYS A 58 -7.25 -4.12 -6.08
CA CYS A 58 -5.93 -3.97 -5.46
C CYS A 58 -5.37 -5.29 -4.92
N PHE A 59 -6.08 -6.41 -5.04
CA PHE A 59 -5.65 -7.73 -4.57
C PHE A 59 -5.13 -7.75 -3.12
N GLY A 60 -5.73 -6.96 -2.23
CA GLY A 60 -5.31 -6.88 -0.82
C GLY A 60 -4.27 -5.82 -0.48
N THR A 61 -3.69 -5.09 -1.45
CA THR A 61 -2.65 -4.09 -1.16
C THR A 61 -3.20 -2.79 -0.57
N GLY A 62 -4.51 -2.53 -0.72
CA GLY A 62 -5.14 -1.26 -0.32
C GLY A 62 -4.67 -0.04 -1.13
N THR A 63 -3.90 -0.24 -2.19
CA THR A 63 -3.31 0.84 -3.00
C THR A 63 -3.38 0.51 -4.49
N THR A 64 -3.41 1.54 -5.34
CA THR A 64 -3.46 1.43 -6.82
C THR A 64 -2.22 2.02 -7.46
#